data_AF-A0A7S0DIS8-F1
#
_entry.id   AF-A0A7S0DIS8-F1
#
_cell.length_a   1.000
_cell.length_b   1.000
_cell.length_c   1.000
_cell.angle_alpha   90.00
_cell.angle_beta   90.00
_cell.angle_gamma   90.00
#
_symmetry.space_group_name_H-M   'P 1'
#
loop_
_entity.id
_entity.type
_entity.pdbx_description
1 polymer ?
#
loop_
_entity_poly.entity_id
_entity_poly.type
_entity_poly.pdbx_seq_one_letter_code
_entity_poly.pdbx_strand_id
1 'polypeptide(L)'
;VEDVKDGKHQEAGWANSCYGTSKAAVIVLTRILAKELASKKIVCNSMCPGYCKTDMTSNMGYRSAAEGADTAVWLALQVAESSDDKRPTGGFFADRKPLTVKP
;
A
#
# COMPACT_ATOMS: atom_id res chain seq x y z
N VAL A 1 -21.32 5.70 3.45
CA VAL A 1 -21.89 6.12 2.14
C VAL A 1 -22.97 7.16 2.34
N GLU A 2 -23.82 7.02 3.36
CA GLU A 2 -24.79 8.05 3.74
C GLU A 2 -24.14 9.43 3.96
N ASP A 3 -23.06 9.53 4.75
CA ASP A 3 -22.35 10.83 4.94
C ASP A 3 -21.89 11.49 3.63
N VAL A 4 -21.53 10.69 2.61
CA VAL A 4 -21.13 11.21 1.29
C VAL A 4 -22.34 11.66 0.49
N LYS A 5 -23.46 10.91 0.55
CA LYS A 5 -24.73 11.31 -0.09
C LYS A 5 -25.26 12.61 0.49
N ASP A 6 -25.10 12.80 1.79
CA ASP A 6 -25.55 13.99 2.51
C ASP A 6 -24.55 15.17 2.38
N GLY A 7 -23.39 14.97 1.74
CA GLY A 7 -22.36 15.98 1.58
C GLY A 7 -21.62 16.36 2.88
N LYS A 8 -21.74 15.52 3.92
CA LYS A 8 -21.20 15.76 5.28
C LYS A 8 -19.99 14.90 5.61
N HIS A 9 -19.39 14.23 4.63
CA HIS A 9 -18.28 13.28 4.86
C HIS A 9 -17.08 13.94 5.55
N GLN A 10 -16.76 15.20 5.24
CA GLN A 10 -15.68 15.91 5.91
C GLN A 10 -16.01 16.27 7.37
N GLU A 11 -17.25 16.66 7.66
CA GLU A 11 -17.73 16.92 9.03
C GLU A 11 -17.71 15.64 9.88
N ALA A 12 -18.01 14.51 9.26
CA ALA A 12 -17.93 13.18 9.86
C ALA A 12 -16.49 12.64 9.97
N GLY A 13 -15.47 13.42 9.56
CA GLY A 13 -14.05 13.07 9.70
C GLY A 13 -13.45 12.26 8.55
N TRP A 14 -14.19 12.03 7.47
CA TRP A 14 -13.66 11.37 6.27
C TRP A 14 -12.78 12.30 5.44
N ALA A 15 -11.75 11.74 4.81
CA ALA A 15 -10.95 12.45 3.82
C ALA A 15 -11.78 12.78 2.56
N ASN A 16 -11.47 13.92 1.92
CA ASN A 16 -12.12 14.34 0.68
C ASN A 16 -11.58 13.63 -0.58
N SER A 17 -11.23 12.34 -0.47
CA SER A 17 -10.72 11.53 -1.57
C SER A 17 -11.19 10.10 -1.43
N CYS A 18 -12.17 9.69 -2.25
CA CYS A 18 -12.65 8.31 -2.27
C CYS A 18 -11.53 7.32 -2.60
N TYR A 19 -10.65 7.68 -3.55
CA TYR A 19 -9.47 6.90 -3.89
C TYR A 19 -8.53 6.76 -2.68
N GLY A 20 -8.21 7.87 -2.01
CA GLY A 20 -7.35 7.87 -0.81
C GLY A 20 -7.92 6.98 0.30
N THR A 21 -9.22 7.11 0.60
CA THR A 21 -9.92 6.27 1.57
C THR A 21 -9.87 4.79 1.18
N SER A 22 -10.06 4.45 -0.09
CA SER A 22 -9.95 3.06 -0.57
C SER A 22 -8.54 2.49 -0.39
N LYS A 23 -7.49 3.28 -0.61
CA LYS A 23 -6.09 2.85 -0.45
C LYS A 23 -5.67 2.78 1.02
N ALA A 24 -6.22 3.63 1.89
CA ALA A 24 -6.09 3.47 3.33
C ALA A 24 -6.67 2.14 3.81
N ALA A 25 -7.86 1.75 3.30
CA ALA A 25 -8.46 0.45 3.58
C ALA A 25 -7.57 -0.71 3.11
N VAL A 26 -6.93 -0.62 1.93
CA VAL A 26 -5.96 -1.63 1.45
C VAL A 26 -4.77 -1.76 2.41
N ILE A 27 -4.19 -0.65 2.88
CA ILE A 27 -3.07 -0.67 3.83
C ILE A 27 -3.47 -1.36 5.14
N VAL A 28 -4.66 -1.06 5.67
CA VAL A 28 -5.18 -1.71 6.89
C VAL A 28 -5.45 -3.19 6.65
N LEU A 29 -6.06 -3.55 5.52
CA LEU A 29 -6.32 -4.94 5.14
C LEU A 29 -5.02 -5.76 5.06
N THR A 30 -3.96 -5.20 4.47
CA THR A 30 -2.63 -5.83 4.46
C THR A 30 -2.15 -6.16 5.87
N ARG A 31 -2.32 -5.26 6.84
CA ARG A 31 -1.91 -5.50 8.24
C ARG A 31 -2.70 -6.61 8.90
N ILE A 32 -3.99 -6.73 8.57
CA ILE A 32 -4.85 -7.82 9.05
C ILE A 32 -4.38 -9.14 8.45
N LEU A 33 -4.26 -9.21 7.11
CA LEU A 33 -3.84 -10.41 6.39
C LEU A 33 -2.44 -10.88 6.83
N ALA A 34 -1.51 -9.96 7.07
CA ALA A 34 -0.18 -10.28 7.59
C ALA A 34 -0.24 -11.05 8.93
N LYS A 35 -1.18 -10.70 9.81
CA LYS A 35 -1.38 -11.40 11.10
C LYS A 35 -2.06 -12.74 10.91
N GLU A 36 -3.12 -12.79 10.09
CA GLU A 36 -3.89 -14.02 9.84
C GLU A 36 -3.05 -15.11 9.14
N LEU A 37 -2.15 -14.70 8.25
CA LEU A 37 -1.32 -15.59 7.45
C LEU A 37 0.01 -15.97 8.10
N ALA A 38 0.33 -15.39 9.27
CA ALA A 38 1.59 -15.61 9.97
C ALA A 38 1.85 -17.09 10.28
N SER A 39 0.83 -17.83 10.71
CA SER A 39 0.92 -19.27 11.02
C SER A 39 1.29 -20.13 9.80
N LYS A 40 1.00 -19.63 8.59
CA LYS A 40 1.32 -20.28 7.31
C LYS A 40 2.67 -19.83 6.75
N LYS A 41 3.43 -19.00 7.47
CA LYS A 41 4.68 -18.37 7.02
C LYS A 41 4.54 -17.60 5.70
N ILE A 42 3.37 -17.03 5.45
CA ILE A 42 3.12 -16.17 4.28
C ILE A 42 3.25 -14.71 4.71
N VAL A 43 4.03 -13.93 3.96
CA VAL A 43 4.21 -12.49 4.18
C VAL A 43 3.23 -11.69 3.32
N CYS A 44 2.72 -10.59 3.87
CA CYS A 44 1.82 -9.69 3.15
C CYS A 44 2.23 -8.25 3.43
N ASN A 45 2.57 -7.49 2.40
CA ASN A 45 2.95 -6.09 2.52
C ASN A 45 2.20 -5.25 1.47
N SER A 46 2.09 -3.96 1.75
CA SER A 46 1.57 -2.96 0.82
C SER A 46 2.70 -2.02 0.42
N MET A 47 2.58 -1.39 -0.74
CA MET A 47 3.57 -0.41 -1.18
C MET A 47 2.92 0.70 -2.01
N CYS A 48 3.64 1.81 -2.15
CA CYS A 48 3.34 2.91 -3.06
C CYS A 48 4.35 2.92 -4.21
N PRO A 49 3.92 2.88 -5.48
CA PRO A 49 4.84 2.86 -6.63
C PRO A 49 5.41 4.27 -6.94
N GLY A 50 4.87 5.30 -6.30
CA GLY A 50 5.09 6.70 -6.70
C GLY A 50 4.23 7.09 -7.91
N TYR A 51 4.45 8.29 -8.44
CA TYR A 51 3.67 8.82 -9.56
C TYR A 51 4.21 8.35 -10.91
N CYS A 52 3.61 7.28 -11.43
CA CYS A 52 4.05 6.56 -12.62
C CYS A 52 3.29 6.98 -13.88
N LYS A 53 3.95 7.02 -15.03
CA LYS A 53 3.37 7.24 -16.36
C LYS A 53 2.59 5.99 -16.79
N THR A 54 1.28 6.02 -16.62
CA THR A 54 0.34 4.91 -16.93
C THR A 54 -0.99 5.48 -17.41
N ASP A 55 -1.89 4.65 -17.93
CA ASP A 55 -3.23 5.11 -18.32
C ASP A 55 -4.02 5.71 -17.15
N MET A 56 -3.86 5.17 -15.92
CA MET A 56 -4.49 5.71 -14.70
C MET A 56 -4.11 7.17 -14.44
N THR A 57 -2.93 7.58 -14.87
CA THR A 57 -2.39 8.93 -14.69
C THR A 57 -2.37 9.72 -16.00
N SER A 58 -3.09 9.26 -17.04
CA SER A 58 -3.05 9.86 -18.38
C SER A 58 -1.63 9.99 -18.95
N ASN A 59 -0.78 8.99 -18.69
CA ASN A 59 0.64 8.95 -19.04
C ASN A 59 1.48 10.11 -18.45
N MET A 60 0.96 10.76 -17.39
CA MET A 60 1.68 11.76 -16.61
C MET A 60 2.39 11.10 -15.43
N GLY A 61 3.48 11.71 -14.95
CA GLY A 61 4.27 11.20 -13.85
C GLY A 61 5.76 11.42 -14.04
N TYR A 62 6.51 11.35 -12.94
CA TYR A 62 7.96 11.45 -12.96
C TYR A 62 8.65 10.08 -13.01
N ARG A 63 7.90 8.97 -12.87
CA ARG A 63 8.42 7.59 -12.99
C ARG A 63 7.84 6.87 -14.20
N SER A 64 8.60 5.98 -14.79
CA SER A 64 8.10 4.93 -15.69
C SER A 64 7.36 3.84 -14.90
N ALA A 65 6.60 3.00 -15.60
CA ALA A 65 5.96 1.83 -15.00
C ALA A 65 6.98 0.83 -14.42
N ALA A 66 8.14 0.67 -15.07
CA ALA A 66 9.22 -0.20 -14.61
C ALA A 66 9.84 0.31 -13.29
N GLU A 67 10.11 1.61 -13.17
CA GLU A 67 10.59 2.21 -11.92
C GLU A 67 9.55 2.08 -10.79
N GLY A 68 8.25 2.20 -11.12
CA GLY A 68 7.17 2.00 -10.15
C GLY A 68 7.05 0.56 -9.64
N ALA A 69 7.43 -0.43 -10.45
CA ALA A 69 7.36 -1.85 -10.10
C ALA A 69 8.49 -2.29 -9.15
N ASP A 70 9.55 -1.49 -9.02
CA ASP A 70 10.78 -1.81 -8.27
C ASP A 70 10.51 -2.34 -6.85
N THR A 71 9.74 -1.59 -6.05
CA THR A 71 9.45 -1.97 -4.65
C THR A 71 8.55 -3.20 -4.58
N ALA A 72 7.62 -3.37 -5.52
CA ALA A 72 6.76 -4.55 -5.57
C ALA A 72 7.57 -5.83 -5.87
N VAL A 73 8.46 -5.76 -6.87
CA VAL A 73 9.36 -6.87 -7.23
C VAL A 73 10.31 -7.19 -6.08
N TRP A 74 10.91 -6.16 -5.47
CA TRP A 74 11.79 -6.34 -4.31
C TRP A 74 11.08 -7.04 -3.14
N LEU A 75 9.85 -6.63 -2.80
CA LEU A 75 9.05 -7.28 -1.75
C LEU A 75 8.69 -8.73 -2.09
N ALA A 76 8.32 -9.01 -3.35
CA ALA A 76 7.94 -10.35 -3.79
C ALA A 76 9.11 -11.34 -3.77
N LEU A 77 10.32 -10.87 -4.05
CA LEU A 77 11.52 -11.71 -4.15
C LEU A 77 12.29 -11.89 -2.83
N GLN A 78 11.85 -11.27 -1.72
CA GLN A 78 12.55 -11.37 -0.42
C GLN A 78 12.62 -12.77 0.18
N VAL A 79 11.91 -13.74 -0.40
CA VAL A 79 12.05 -15.16 -0.07
C VAL A 79 13.48 -15.66 -0.31
N ALA A 80 14.28 -15.00 -1.14
CA ALA A 80 15.64 -15.44 -1.49
C ALA A 80 16.75 -14.95 -0.55
N GLU A 81 16.56 -13.87 0.22
CA GLU A 81 17.70 -13.17 0.85
C GLU A 81 17.72 -13.16 2.39
N SER A 82 16.65 -13.60 3.05
CA SER A 82 16.57 -13.53 4.51
C SER A 82 16.09 -14.83 5.13
N SER A 83 16.80 -15.28 6.18
CA SER A 83 16.33 -16.32 7.09
C SER A 83 14.89 -16.03 7.52
N ASP A 84 14.03 -17.05 7.57
CA ASP A 84 12.57 -16.96 7.78
C ASP A 84 12.12 -15.89 8.80
N ASP A 85 12.86 -15.68 9.88
CA ASP A 85 12.52 -14.75 10.98
C ASP A 85 12.73 -13.26 10.69
N LYS A 86 13.29 -12.86 9.53
CA LYS A 86 13.62 -11.45 9.23
C LYS A 86 12.81 -10.82 8.10
N ARG A 87 11.88 -11.55 7.47
CA ARG A 87 11.09 -11.02 6.36
C ARG A 87 10.09 -9.97 6.85
N PRO A 88 10.05 -8.76 6.26
CA PRO A 88 9.04 -7.77 6.63
C PRO A 88 7.65 -8.29 6.27
N THR A 89 6.68 -8.09 7.16
CA THR A 89 5.26 -8.40 6.93
C THR A 89 4.37 -7.35 7.62
N GLY A 90 3.22 -7.05 7.04
CA GLY A 90 2.27 -6.04 7.52
C GLY A 90 2.75 -4.59 7.33
N GLY A 91 3.83 -4.37 6.57
CA GLY A 91 4.37 -3.04 6.34
C GLY A 91 3.73 -2.31 5.17
N PHE A 92 3.98 -1.01 5.12
CA PHE A 92 3.72 -0.13 3.98
C PHE A 92 5.05 0.43 3.50
N PHE A 93 5.35 0.32 2.21
CA PHE A 93 6.68 0.63 1.66
C PHE A 93 6.63 1.61 0.50
N ALA A 94 7.72 2.34 0.30
CA ALA A 94 8.04 3.03 -0.95
C ALA A 94 9.56 3.13 -1.08
N ASP A 95 10.08 3.08 -2.30
CA ASP A 95 11.52 3.18 -2.58
C ASP A 95 12.35 2.17 -1.76
N ARG A 96 11.83 0.95 -1.65
CA ARG A 96 12.38 -0.16 -0.84
C ARG A 96 12.58 0.19 0.65
N LYS A 97 11.87 1.20 1.16
CA LYS A 97 11.94 1.67 2.54
C LYS A 97 10.56 1.60 3.21
N PRO A 98 10.49 1.26 4.50
CA PRO A 98 9.24 1.32 5.24
C PRO A 98 8.77 2.78 5.36
N LEU A 99 7.49 3.00 5.11
CA LEU A 99 6.81 4.26 5.36
C LEU A 99 6.08 4.17 6.70
N THR A 100 6.41 5.09 7.60
CA THR A 100 5.67 5.28 8.85
C THR A 100 4.46 6.16 8.59
N VAL A 101 3.27 5.57 8.65
CA VAL A 101 2.03 6.35 8.78
C VAL A 101 1.99 6.84 10.22
N LYS A 102 2.24 8.13 10.43
CA LYS A 102 2.01 8.76 11.75
C LYS A 102 0.50 8.72 12.02
N PRO A 103 0.08 8.32 13.23
CA PRO A 103 -1.33 8.33 13.62
C PRO A 103 -1.91 9.74 13.57
#